data_AF-A0A7Z7N8H0-F1
#
_entry.id   AF-A0A7Z7N8H0-F1
#
_cell.length_a   1.000
_cell.length_b   1.000
_cell.length_c   1.000
_cell.angle_alpha   90.00
_cell.angle_beta   90.00
_cell.angle_gamma   90.00
#
_symmetry.space_group_name_H-M   'P 1'
#
loop_
_entity.id
_entity.type
_entity.pdbx_description
1 polymer ?
#
loop_
_entity_poly.entity_id
_entity_poly.type
_entity_poly.pdbx_seq_one_letter_code
_entity_poly.pdbx_strand_id
1 'polypeptide(L)'
;MASLIAGPGGEAVAGGEKKVLLASPRAFCAGVERAIQTVERVLECTAGPVYVRKQIVHNTVVVADLQARGAIFIDELDEIPDPAPPGTVVVFSAHGVSPKVRAAADQRGLQVVDATCPLVAKVHAEAARFAARGDTVVLIGHRGHEESEGTLGVAPQSTVLVQTTTDVATLNIPADAQVSYLTQTTLAVDETTTVIDALRRRFPQLGEPPSDDICYATTNRQRAVRSIVDECDVLLVIGSQNSSNSQSLVGIAQRRDTPAYLIDGPDDINPDWLTGATTIGVTAGASAPPGMVALVVDALRAHGPLIVSERSVATETARFILPQQVRTP
;
A
#
# COMPACT_ATOMS: atom_id res chain seq x y z
N MET A 1 2.69 -51.50 41.90
CA MET A 1 2.67 -51.30 40.43
C MET A 1 1.72 -50.14 40.14
N ALA A 2 2.28 -48.97 39.81
CA ALA A 2 1.52 -47.78 39.49
C ALA A 2 1.01 -47.90 38.05
N SER A 3 -0.32 -47.91 37.88
CA SER A 3 -0.95 -47.83 36.57
C SER A 3 -1.23 -46.35 36.28
N LEU A 4 -0.41 -45.78 35.41
CA LEU A 4 -0.77 -44.61 34.58
C LEU A 4 -1.55 -45.10 33.36
N ILE A 5 -2.05 -44.14 32.58
CA ILE A 5 -2.67 -44.17 31.24
C ILE A 5 -4.16 -43.82 31.31
N ALA A 6 -4.73 -42.91 30.53
CA ALA A 6 -4.33 -41.73 29.76
C ALA A 6 -5.68 -41.10 29.34
N GLY A 7 -5.79 -39.78 29.33
CA GLY A 7 -7.01 -39.06 28.92
C GLY A 7 -7.32 -39.19 27.42
N PRO A 8 -8.54 -38.83 26.98
CA PRO A 8 -8.98 -39.03 25.61
C PRO A 8 -8.20 -38.09 24.67
N GLY A 9 -7.63 -38.68 23.62
CA GLY A 9 -6.94 -37.95 22.57
C GLY A 9 -7.91 -37.08 21.77
N GLY A 10 -7.50 -35.84 21.48
CA GLY A 10 -8.10 -35.06 20.42
C GLY A 10 -7.79 -35.72 19.07
N GLU A 11 -8.83 -36.08 18.34
CA GLU A 11 -8.72 -36.54 16.96
C GLU A 11 -8.18 -35.40 16.10
N ALA A 12 -6.96 -35.54 15.61
CA ALA A 12 -6.48 -34.76 14.47
C ALA A 12 -7.30 -35.17 13.25
N VAL A 13 -8.19 -34.29 12.79
CA VAL A 13 -8.90 -34.48 11.52
C VAL A 13 -7.83 -34.53 10.42
N ALA A 14 -7.59 -35.72 9.87
CA ALA A 14 -6.69 -35.93 8.74
C ALA A 14 -7.27 -35.25 7.50
N GLY A 15 -6.98 -33.96 7.32
CA GLY A 15 -7.32 -33.22 6.12
C GLY A 15 -6.60 -33.82 4.91
N GLY A 16 -7.34 -34.04 3.81
CA GLY A 16 -6.74 -34.41 2.52
C GLY A 16 -5.70 -33.38 2.07
N GLU A 17 -4.82 -33.79 1.16
CA GLU A 17 -3.78 -32.92 0.58
C GLU A 17 -4.41 -31.63 0.02
N LYS A 18 -3.84 -30.47 0.40
CA LYS A 18 -4.29 -29.14 -0.05
C LYS A 18 -3.27 -28.54 -1.02
N LYS A 19 -3.76 -27.73 -1.96
CA LYS A 19 -2.94 -26.94 -2.87
C LYS A 19 -2.84 -25.51 -2.37
N VAL A 20 -1.63 -24.94 -2.36
CA VAL A 20 -1.40 -23.51 -2.18
C VAL A 20 -0.98 -22.90 -3.51
N LEU A 21 -1.72 -21.89 -3.97
CA LEU A 21 -1.44 -21.10 -5.17
C LEU A 21 -0.87 -19.74 -4.78
N LEU A 22 0.42 -19.51 -5.05
CA LEU A 22 1.07 -18.23 -4.80
C LEU A 22 0.92 -17.31 -6.02
N ALA A 23 0.34 -16.13 -5.83
CA ALA A 23 0.32 -15.09 -6.86
C ALA A 23 1.71 -14.41 -6.99
N SER A 24 2.18 -14.15 -8.20
CA SER A 24 3.45 -13.45 -8.44
C SER A 24 3.30 -12.42 -9.57
N PRO A 25 3.72 -11.15 -9.38
CA PRO A 25 4.45 -10.62 -8.22
C PRO A 25 3.56 -10.37 -6.99
N ARG A 26 4.20 -10.33 -5.81
CA ARG A 26 3.61 -10.11 -4.47
C ARG A 26 4.64 -9.45 -3.54
N ALA A 27 4.21 -9.00 -2.36
CA ALA A 27 5.06 -8.39 -1.32
C ALA A 27 5.69 -7.06 -1.77
N PHE A 28 6.79 -6.63 -1.17
CA PHE A 28 7.43 -5.32 -1.39
C PHE A 28 7.54 -4.89 -2.87
N CYS A 29 7.25 -3.62 -3.12
CA CYS A 29 7.59 -2.94 -4.38
C CYS A 29 8.81 -2.03 -4.19
N ALA A 30 9.38 -1.53 -5.30
CA ALA A 30 10.58 -0.69 -5.25
C ALA A 30 10.42 0.60 -4.41
N GLY A 31 9.21 1.17 -4.37
CA GLY A 31 8.91 2.35 -3.56
C GLY A 31 8.94 2.06 -2.07
N VAL A 32 8.38 0.92 -1.67
CA VAL A 32 8.36 0.44 -0.28
C VAL A 32 9.75 0.07 0.20
N GLU A 33 10.51 -0.69 -0.59
CA GLU A 33 11.90 -1.04 -0.25
C GLU A 33 12.75 0.21 -0.04
N ARG A 34 12.67 1.18 -0.95
CA ARG A 34 13.36 2.47 -0.83
C ARG A 34 12.99 3.18 0.46
N ALA A 35 11.70 3.22 0.82
CA ALA A 35 11.24 3.97 1.98
C ALA A 35 11.68 3.33 3.30
N ILE A 36 11.61 2.00 3.41
CA ILE A 36 12.10 1.26 4.57
C ILE A 36 13.62 1.48 4.70
N GLN A 37 14.39 1.21 3.64
CA GLN A 37 15.85 1.41 3.63
C GLN A 37 16.26 2.84 3.97
N THR A 38 15.45 3.83 3.61
CA THR A 38 15.69 5.22 3.99
C THR A 38 15.66 5.38 5.51
N VAL A 39 14.62 4.87 6.19
CA VAL A 39 14.53 4.95 7.66
C VAL A 39 15.65 4.17 8.33
N GLU A 40 15.92 2.95 7.85
CA GLU A 40 17.02 2.11 8.36
C GLU A 40 18.35 2.85 8.30
N ARG A 41 18.64 3.51 7.18
CA ARG A 41 19.90 4.24 7.00
C ARG A 41 19.97 5.52 7.82
N VAL A 42 18.85 6.21 8.00
CA VAL A 42 18.78 7.37 8.93
C VAL A 42 19.08 6.91 10.35
N LEU A 43 18.49 5.80 10.81
CA LEU A 43 18.75 5.23 12.14
C LEU A 43 20.22 4.84 12.34
N GLU A 44 20.88 4.32 11.30
CA GLU A 44 22.30 3.97 11.35
C GLU A 44 23.25 5.18 11.38
N CYS A 45 22.87 6.28 10.74
CA CYS A 45 23.74 7.43 10.53
C CYS A 45 23.49 8.61 11.50
N THR A 46 22.40 8.56 12.27
CA THR A 46 21.95 9.69 13.11
C THR A 46 22.11 9.36 14.58
N ALA A 47 22.71 10.28 15.35
CA ALA A 47 22.84 10.13 16.81
C ALA A 47 21.65 10.70 17.60
N GLY A 48 20.85 11.58 16.99
CA GLY A 48 19.64 12.14 17.58
C GLY A 48 18.38 11.32 17.27
N PRO A 49 17.20 11.77 17.74
CA PRO A 49 15.95 11.06 17.52
C PRO A 49 15.53 11.10 16.05
N VAL A 50 15.00 9.96 15.57
CA VAL A 50 14.49 9.81 14.20
C VAL A 50 12.98 9.78 14.25
N TYR A 51 12.34 10.85 13.80
CA TYR A 51 10.90 10.91 13.68
C TYR A 51 10.48 10.52 12.27
N VAL A 52 9.40 9.77 12.13
CA VAL A 52 8.80 9.44 10.84
C VAL A 52 7.38 9.99 10.83
N ARG A 53 7.07 10.90 9.90
CA ARG A 53 5.73 11.48 9.81
C ARG A 53 4.80 10.50 9.11
N LYS A 54 3.73 10.10 9.82
CA LYS A 54 2.83 8.97 9.53
C LYS A 54 3.62 7.67 9.42
N GLN A 55 2.93 6.55 9.23
CA GLN A 55 3.60 5.28 8.96
C GLN A 55 4.43 5.38 7.67
N ILE A 56 5.66 4.84 7.69
CA ILE A 56 6.57 4.88 6.53
C ILE A 56 5.93 4.20 5.32
N VAL A 57 5.20 3.11 5.58
CA VAL A 57 4.33 2.33 4.70
C VAL A 57 3.17 1.78 5.54
N HIS A 58 2.02 1.48 4.93
CA HIS A 58 0.89 0.88 5.65
C HIS A 58 1.11 -0.63 5.87
N ASN A 59 1.96 -0.96 6.84
CA ASN A 59 2.14 -2.30 7.35
C ASN A 59 2.56 -2.28 8.83
N THR A 60 1.73 -2.85 9.70
CA THR A 60 1.91 -2.83 11.16
C THR A 60 3.20 -3.55 11.59
N VAL A 61 3.55 -4.66 10.94
CA VAL A 61 4.77 -5.43 11.22
C VAL A 61 6.03 -4.62 10.88
N VAL A 62 6.06 -3.96 9.72
CA VAL A 62 7.17 -3.06 9.34
C VAL A 62 7.30 -1.88 10.29
N VAL A 63 6.18 -1.26 10.68
CA VAL A 63 6.17 -0.14 11.63
C VAL A 63 6.71 -0.58 12.99
N ALA A 64 6.25 -1.72 13.51
CA ALA A 64 6.71 -2.26 14.79
C ALA A 64 8.21 -2.59 14.78
N ASP A 65 8.73 -3.17 13.68
CA ASP A 65 10.17 -3.44 13.53
C ASP A 65 11.00 -2.14 13.59
N LEU A 66 10.59 -1.11 12.86
CA LEU A 66 11.30 0.17 12.85
C LEU A 66 11.19 0.90 14.20
N GLN A 67 10.05 0.79 14.90
CA GLN A 67 9.90 1.30 16.27
C GLN A 67 10.86 0.60 17.24
N ALA A 68 10.97 -0.73 17.16
CA ALA A 68 11.90 -1.51 17.97
C ALA A 68 13.37 -1.12 17.72
N ARG A 69 13.67 -0.59 16.53
CA ARG A 69 14.98 -0.06 16.15
C ARG A 69 15.18 1.42 16.49
N GLY A 70 14.18 2.10 17.06
CA GLY A 70 14.28 3.46 17.58
C GLY A 70 13.60 4.55 16.75
N ALA A 71 12.86 4.20 15.69
CA ALA A 71 12.06 5.19 14.96
C ALA A 71 10.82 5.62 15.77
N ILE A 72 10.52 6.92 15.78
CA ILE A 72 9.37 7.49 16.46
C ILE A 72 8.35 7.94 15.40
N PHE A 73 7.24 7.22 15.28
CA PHE A 73 6.18 7.59 14.35
C PHE A 73 5.26 8.65 14.98
N ILE A 74 5.01 9.74 14.25
CA ILE A 74 4.16 10.86 14.66
C ILE A 74 3.12 11.12 13.59
N ASP A 75 1.96 11.64 13.97
CA ASP A 75 0.93 12.06 13.02
C ASP A 75 1.25 13.43 12.41
N GLU A 76 1.62 14.39 13.25
CA GLU A 76 1.90 15.77 12.87
C GLU A 76 3.25 16.25 13.40
N LEU A 77 3.80 17.26 12.74
CA LEU A 77 5.15 17.73 13.08
C LEU A 77 5.21 18.34 14.47
N ASP A 78 4.13 18.97 14.95
CA ASP A 78 4.06 19.64 16.25
C ASP A 78 4.19 18.69 17.46
N GLU A 79 4.12 17.38 17.24
CA GLU A 79 4.48 16.36 18.24
C GLU A 79 6.00 16.29 18.50
N ILE A 80 6.83 16.82 17.60
CA ILE A 80 8.26 17.01 17.83
C ILE A 80 8.45 18.23 18.75
N PRO A 81 9.28 18.16 19.80
CA PRO A 81 9.57 19.32 20.65
C PRO A 81 10.04 20.56 19.87
N ASP A 82 9.78 21.75 20.41
CA ASP A 82 10.26 23.03 19.87
C ASP A 82 11.00 23.84 20.96
N PRO A 83 12.34 24.02 20.86
CA PRO A 83 13.20 23.57 19.76
C PRO A 83 13.34 22.05 19.72
N ALA A 84 13.55 21.50 18.51
CA ALA A 84 13.78 20.08 18.32
C ALA A 84 15.08 19.63 19.02
N PRO A 85 15.14 18.41 19.58
CA PRO A 85 16.37 17.89 20.17
C PRO A 85 17.55 17.93 19.18
N PRO A 86 18.80 18.17 19.64
CA PRO A 86 19.96 18.19 18.76
C PRO A 86 20.10 16.90 17.94
N GLY A 87 20.38 17.04 16.65
CA GLY A 87 20.52 15.91 15.73
C GLY A 87 19.20 15.23 15.33
N THR A 88 18.04 15.87 15.57
CA THR A 88 16.74 15.37 15.13
C THR A 88 16.67 15.28 13.60
N VAL A 89 16.25 14.12 13.10
CA VAL A 89 15.92 13.91 11.68
C VAL A 89 14.45 13.53 11.55
N VAL A 90 13.77 14.10 10.57
CA VAL A 90 12.38 13.78 10.21
C VAL A 90 12.35 13.10 8.86
N VAL A 91 11.70 11.94 8.78
CA VAL A 91 11.47 11.22 7.53
C VAL A 91 10.03 11.39 7.08
N PHE A 92 9.81 11.84 5.84
CA PHE A 92 8.48 11.82 5.22
C PHE A 92 8.21 10.45 4.60
N SER A 93 6.99 9.93 4.77
CA SER A 93 6.62 8.58 4.35
C SER A 93 6.59 8.38 2.82
N ALA A 94 6.48 7.12 2.38
CA ALA A 94 6.38 6.76 0.96
C ALA A 94 5.19 7.40 0.24
N HIS A 95 4.11 7.71 0.98
CA HIS A 95 2.86 8.27 0.48
C HIS A 95 2.97 9.76 0.15
N GLY A 96 4.09 10.41 0.49
CA GLY A 96 4.31 11.81 0.26
C GLY A 96 3.59 12.74 1.24
N VAL A 97 3.94 14.01 1.15
CA VAL A 97 3.38 15.08 1.98
C VAL A 97 3.05 16.30 1.13
N SER A 98 2.09 17.10 1.58
CA SER A 98 1.75 18.36 0.93
C SER A 98 2.88 19.40 1.05
N PRO A 99 2.94 20.39 0.13
CA PRO A 99 3.85 21.53 0.25
C PRO A 99 3.75 22.27 1.58
N LYS A 100 2.55 22.34 2.19
CA LYS A 100 2.34 22.96 3.50
C LYS A 100 3.13 22.26 4.61
N VAL A 101 3.14 20.92 4.62
CA VAL A 101 3.90 20.13 5.62
C VAL A 101 5.41 20.35 5.44
N ARG A 102 5.88 20.43 4.19
CA ARG A 102 7.30 20.75 3.89
C ARG A 102 7.68 22.12 4.42
N ALA A 103 6.88 23.14 4.11
CA ALA A 103 7.12 24.50 4.59
C ALA A 103 7.11 24.60 6.12
N ALA A 104 6.25 23.83 6.80
CA ALA A 104 6.22 23.78 8.26
C ALA A 104 7.50 23.16 8.85
N ALA A 105 8.07 22.13 8.21
CA ALA A 105 9.35 21.56 8.61
C ALA A 105 10.51 22.55 8.40
N ASP A 106 10.52 23.25 7.27
CA ASP A 106 11.54 24.26 6.94
C ASP A 106 11.49 25.44 7.92
N GLN A 107 10.29 25.94 8.25
CA GLN A 107 10.09 27.02 9.23
C GLN A 107 10.62 26.68 10.62
N ARG A 108 10.58 25.40 10.98
CA ARG A 108 11.10 24.88 12.25
C ARG A 108 12.57 24.46 12.18
N GLY A 109 13.22 24.60 11.03
CA GLY A 109 14.61 24.21 10.83
C GLY A 109 14.86 22.71 11.01
N LEU A 110 13.86 21.86 10.77
CA LEU A 110 13.98 20.41 10.91
C LEU A 110 14.84 19.82 9.78
N GLN A 111 15.72 18.87 10.10
CA GLN A 111 16.45 18.12 9.09
C GLN A 111 15.53 17.06 8.48
N VAL A 112 15.16 17.21 7.21
CA VAL A 112 14.21 16.33 6.53
C VAL A 112 14.91 15.37 5.56
N VAL A 113 14.52 14.09 5.61
CA VAL A 113 14.83 13.08 4.60
C VAL A 113 13.52 12.62 3.95
N ASP A 114 13.40 12.79 2.64
CA ASP A 114 12.15 12.53 1.93
C ASP A 114 12.09 11.13 1.30
N ALA A 115 11.34 10.23 1.93
CA ALA A 115 11.14 8.87 1.46
C ALA A 115 9.95 8.71 0.48
N THR A 116 9.32 9.82 0.04
CA THR A 116 8.22 9.79 -0.96
C THR A 116 8.58 8.90 -2.14
N CYS A 117 7.70 7.99 -2.53
CA CYS A 117 7.88 7.14 -3.70
C CYS A 117 8.01 8.01 -4.96
N PRO A 118 8.99 7.77 -5.86
CA PRO A 118 9.12 8.54 -7.09
C PRO A 118 7.86 8.55 -7.97
N LEU A 119 7.03 7.51 -7.92
CA LEU A 119 5.77 7.45 -8.66
C LEU A 119 4.67 8.31 -8.03
N VAL A 120 4.69 8.51 -6.70
CA VAL A 120 3.83 9.49 -6.03
C VAL A 120 4.32 10.91 -6.30
N ALA A 121 5.64 11.14 -6.27
CA ALA A 121 6.23 12.43 -6.61
C ALA A 121 5.91 12.86 -8.06
N LYS A 122 5.80 11.89 -9.00
CA LYS A 122 5.31 12.13 -10.36
C LYS A 122 3.88 12.69 -10.37
N VAL A 123 2.95 12.07 -9.62
CA VAL A 123 1.57 12.57 -9.47
C VAL A 123 1.54 13.99 -8.86
N HIS A 124 2.36 14.25 -7.84
CA HIS A 124 2.49 15.61 -7.27
C HIS A 124 2.98 16.64 -8.31
N ALA A 125 3.99 16.28 -9.12
CA ALA A 125 4.50 17.16 -10.16
C ALA A 125 3.45 17.43 -11.25
N GLU A 126 2.64 16.44 -11.59
CA GLU A 126 1.55 16.58 -12.55
C GLU A 126 0.40 17.43 -12.00
N ALA A 127 0.05 17.29 -10.72
CA ALA A 127 -0.93 18.14 -10.05
C ALA A 127 -0.51 19.62 -10.11
N ALA A 128 0.75 19.91 -9.78
CA ALA A 128 1.30 21.26 -9.89
C ALA A 128 1.28 21.78 -11.33
N ARG A 129 1.68 20.95 -12.30
CA ARG A 129 1.73 21.33 -13.72
C ARG A 129 0.34 21.61 -14.30
N PHE A 130 -0.64 20.78 -13.99
CA PHE A 130 -2.02 20.97 -14.45
C PHE A 130 -2.64 22.21 -13.83
N ALA A 131 -2.47 22.42 -12.51
CA ALA A 131 -2.94 23.63 -11.86
C ALA A 131 -2.28 24.90 -12.44
N ALA A 132 -0.97 24.87 -12.73
CA ALA A 132 -0.26 25.99 -13.36
C ALA A 132 -0.73 26.29 -14.79
N ARG A 133 -1.31 25.32 -15.50
CA ARG A 133 -1.94 25.49 -16.82
C ARG A 133 -3.36 26.08 -16.71
N GLY A 134 -3.91 26.18 -15.50
CA GLY A 134 -5.26 26.68 -15.24
C GLY A 134 -6.34 25.60 -15.21
N ASP A 135 -5.95 24.32 -15.22
CA ASP A 135 -6.89 23.21 -15.15
C ASP A 135 -7.51 23.08 -13.75
N THR A 136 -8.79 22.68 -13.71
CA THR A 136 -9.33 21.98 -12.54
C THR A 136 -8.84 20.55 -12.57
N VAL A 137 -8.13 20.12 -11.53
CA VAL A 137 -7.59 18.77 -11.39
C VAL A 137 -8.59 17.91 -10.63
N VAL A 138 -9.13 16.88 -11.28
CA VAL A 138 -9.97 15.87 -10.61
C VAL A 138 -9.07 14.72 -10.17
N LEU A 139 -8.75 14.67 -8.88
CA LEU A 139 -8.04 13.55 -8.28
C LEU A 139 -9.02 12.42 -7.99
N ILE A 140 -8.79 11.25 -8.60
CA ILE A 140 -9.48 10.01 -8.25
C ILE A 140 -8.69 9.34 -7.12
N GLY A 141 -9.27 9.20 -5.94
CA GLY A 141 -8.56 8.65 -4.79
C GLY A 141 -9.43 8.57 -3.54
N HIS A 142 -8.96 7.86 -2.52
CA HIS A 142 -9.70 7.73 -1.27
C HIS A 142 -9.52 8.96 -0.38
N ARG A 143 -10.63 9.50 0.13
CA ARG A 143 -10.61 10.62 1.09
C ARG A 143 -9.93 10.18 2.39
N GLY A 144 -9.08 11.05 2.94
CA GLY A 144 -8.36 10.77 4.18
C GLY A 144 -7.15 9.86 4.01
N HIS A 145 -6.89 9.31 2.82
CA HIS A 145 -5.65 8.57 2.56
C HIS A 145 -4.49 9.56 2.39
N GLU A 146 -3.35 9.27 3.02
CA GLU A 146 -2.18 10.17 3.10
C GLU A 146 -1.70 10.62 1.72
N GLU A 147 -1.68 9.72 0.75
CA GLU A 147 -1.30 10.02 -0.65
C GLU A 147 -2.28 11.00 -1.32
N SER A 148 -3.59 10.84 -1.06
CA SER A 148 -4.61 11.73 -1.58
C SER A 148 -4.50 13.11 -0.94
N GLU A 149 -4.31 13.18 0.38
CA GLU A 149 -4.13 14.45 1.10
C GLU A 149 -2.84 15.17 0.67
N GLY A 150 -1.76 14.42 0.45
CA GLY A 150 -0.50 14.93 -0.10
C GLY A 150 -0.69 15.55 -1.47
N THR A 151 -1.38 14.86 -2.37
CA THR A 151 -1.64 15.31 -3.75
C THR A 151 -2.62 16.49 -3.79
N LEU A 152 -3.72 16.43 -3.03
CA LEU A 152 -4.68 17.54 -2.90
C LEU A 152 -3.98 18.81 -2.42
N GLY A 153 -3.07 18.66 -1.45
CA GLY A 153 -2.33 19.77 -0.87
C GLY A 153 -1.37 20.46 -1.83
N VAL A 154 -1.04 19.86 -2.99
CA VAL A 154 -0.17 20.50 -4.01
C VAL A 154 -0.83 21.72 -4.62
N ALA A 155 -2.13 21.63 -4.94
CA ALA A 155 -2.89 22.72 -5.58
C ALA A 155 -4.33 22.76 -5.04
N PRO A 156 -4.54 23.05 -3.73
CA PRO A 156 -5.83 22.86 -3.06
C PRO A 156 -6.95 23.75 -3.60
N GLN A 157 -6.63 24.83 -4.32
CA GLN A 157 -7.61 25.72 -4.96
C GLN A 157 -8.06 25.24 -6.34
N SER A 158 -7.31 24.30 -6.94
CA SER A 158 -7.56 23.79 -8.29
C SER A 158 -7.84 22.29 -8.31
N THR A 159 -7.65 21.58 -7.20
CA THR A 159 -7.84 20.13 -7.13
C THR A 159 -9.10 19.76 -6.35
N VAL A 160 -9.91 18.88 -6.92
CA VAL A 160 -11.09 18.28 -6.27
C VAL A 160 -10.94 16.76 -6.23
N LEU A 161 -11.45 16.14 -5.16
CA LEU A 161 -11.39 14.69 -4.97
C LEU A 161 -12.69 14.02 -5.39
N VAL A 162 -12.59 12.91 -6.12
CA VAL A 162 -13.70 11.99 -6.39
C VAL A 162 -13.29 10.55 -6.04
N GLN A 163 -14.25 9.75 -5.59
CA GLN A 163 -14.06 8.32 -5.32
C GLN A 163 -14.89 7.45 -6.26
N THR A 164 -16.04 7.96 -6.71
CA THR A 164 -17.05 7.18 -7.42
C THR A 164 -17.60 7.92 -8.64
N THR A 165 -18.33 7.19 -9.49
CA THR A 165 -19.07 7.77 -10.61
C THR A 165 -20.18 8.74 -10.14
N THR A 166 -20.73 8.53 -8.94
CA THR A 166 -21.68 9.45 -8.31
C THR A 166 -21.02 10.78 -7.97
N ASP A 167 -19.80 10.75 -7.42
CA ASP A 167 -19.06 11.99 -7.13
C ASP A 167 -18.84 12.79 -8.41
N VAL A 168 -18.45 12.11 -9.51
CA VAL A 168 -18.30 12.71 -10.84
C VAL A 168 -19.61 13.36 -11.31
N ALA A 169 -20.76 12.74 -11.06
CA ALA A 169 -22.07 13.30 -11.42
C ALA A 169 -22.42 14.56 -10.61
N THR A 170 -21.89 14.71 -9.41
CA THR A 170 -22.16 15.86 -8.51
C THR A 170 -21.10 16.96 -8.55
N LEU A 171 -20.03 16.82 -9.34
CA LEU A 171 -18.97 17.83 -9.47
C LEU A 171 -19.53 19.19 -9.89
N ASN A 172 -19.26 20.22 -9.08
CA ASN A 172 -19.59 21.61 -9.40
C ASN A 172 -18.45 22.28 -10.17
N ILE A 173 -18.25 21.85 -11.42
CA ILE A 173 -17.24 22.39 -12.35
C ILE A 173 -17.97 22.96 -13.57
N PRO A 174 -17.67 24.19 -14.02
CA PRO A 174 -18.23 24.75 -15.24
C PRO A 174 -18.03 23.84 -16.46
N ALA A 175 -18.99 23.81 -17.38
CA ALA A 175 -18.93 22.93 -18.56
C ALA A 175 -17.81 23.31 -19.55
N ASP A 176 -17.35 24.55 -19.51
CA ASP A 176 -16.25 25.11 -20.31
C ASP A 176 -14.90 25.11 -19.58
N ALA A 177 -14.84 24.61 -18.34
CA ALA A 177 -13.60 24.51 -17.61
C ALA A 177 -12.63 23.52 -18.28
N GLN A 178 -11.33 23.86 -18.28
CA GLN A 178 -10.29 22.91 -18.58
C GLN A 178 -10.14 21.95 -17.40
N VAL A 179 -10.29 20.65 -17.65
CA VAL A 179 -10.26 19.62 -16.61
C VAL A 179 -9.20 18.60 -16.96
N SER A 180 -8.32 18.30 -16.02
CA SER A 180 -7.42 17.14 -16.09
C SER A 180 -7.71 16.19 -14.94
N TYR A 181 -7.45 14.90 -15.10
CA TYR A 181 -7.52 13.95 -13.98
C TYR A 181 -6.15 13.44 -13.57
N LEU A 182 -6.07 13.00 -12.32
CA LEU A 182 -4.98 12.22 -11.75
C LEU A 182 -5.58 11.08 -10.93
N THR A 183 -4.80 10.05 -10.63
CA THR A 183 -5.25 8.99 -9.74
C THR A 183 -4.29 8.74 -8.59
N GLN A 184 -4.81 8.30 -7.46
CA GLN A 184 -4.02 7.63 -6.44
C GLN A 184 -3.37 6.36 -7.03
N THR A 185 -2.13 6.07 -6.66
CA THR A 185 -1.28 5.03 -7.27
C THR A 185 -1.68 3.59 -6.90
N THR A 186 -2.54 3.43 -5.90
CA THR A 186 -2.89 2.16 -5.24
C THR A 186 -4.33 1.68 -5.49
N LEU A 187 -5.09 2.35 -6.36
CA LEU A 187 -6.49 2.04 -6.61
C LEU A 187 -6.71 0.72 -7.37
N ALA A 188 -7.90 0.15 -7.22
CA ALA A 188 -8.41 -0.91 -8.07
C ALA A 188 -8.51 -0.43 -9.52
N VAL A 189 -7.82 -1.11 -10.44
CA VAL A 189 -7.73 -0.69 -11.86
C VAL A 189 -9.11 -0.61 -12.50
N ASP A 190 -9.92 -1.66 -12.36
CA ASP A 190 -11.23 -1.76 -13.03
C ASP A 190 -12.20 -0.69 -12.49
N GLU A 191 -12.23 -0.48 -11.17
CA GLU A 191 -13.09 0.54 -10.55
C GLU A 191 -12.67 1.93 -11.01
N THR A 192 -11.37 2.21 -11.05
CA THR A 192 -10.83 3.49 -11.51
C THR A 192 -11.17 3.75 -12.97
N THR A 193 -11.10 2.73 -13.84
CA THR A 193 -11.52 2.85 -15.24
C THR A 193 -12.98 3.32 -15.35
N THR A 194 -13.89 2.81 -14.51
CA THR A 194 -15.29 3.26 -14.54
C THR A 194 -15.46 4.75 -14.18
N VAL A 195 -14.64 5.26 -13.26
CA VAL A 195 -14.64 6.67 -12.84
C VAL A 195 -14.04 7.55 -13.95
N ILE A 196 -12.93 7.13 -14.55
CA ILE A 196 -12.31 7.82 -15.69
C ILE A 196 -13.30 7.89 -16.86
N ASP A 197 -14.00 6.81 -17.17
CA ASP A 197 -14.98 6.80 -18.26
C ASP A 197 -16.19 7.70 -17.97
N ALA A 198 -16.57 7.88 -16.70
CA ALA A 198 -17.56 8.87 -16.31
C ALA A 198 -17.04 10.31 -16.51
N LEU A 199 -15.78 10.57 -16.17
CA LEU A 199 -15.14 11.87 -16.42
C LEU A 199 -15.04 12.18 -17.90
N ARG A 200 -14.61 11.23 -18.75
CA ARG A 200 -14.52 11.40 -20.21
C ARG A 200 -15.88 11.73 -20.83
N ARG A 201 -16.96 11.09 -20.35
CA ARG A 201 -18.33 11.38 -20.80
C ARG A 201 -18.79 12.77 -20.38
N ARG A 202 -18.41 13.23 -19.19
CA ARG A 202 -18.81 14.53 -18.64
C ARG A 202 -17.99 15.69 -19.24
N PHE A 203 -16.70 15.46 -19.45
CA PHE A 203 -15.73 16.46 -19.93
C PHE A 203 -15.06 15.95 -21.21
N PRO A 204 -15.60 16.24 -22.41
CA PRO A 204 -15.06 15.72 -23.67
C PRO A 204 -13.63 16.15 -24.01
N GLN A 205 -13.13 17.22 -23.36
CA GLN A 205 -11.75 17.72 -23.49
C GLN A 205 -10.89 17.34 -22.26
N LEU A 206 -11.25 16.26 -21.54
CA LEU A 206 -10.53 15.82 -20.35
C LEU A 206 -9.05 15.59 -20.66
N GLY A 207 -8.18 16.34 -19.98
CA GLY A 207 -6.75 16.13 -19.98
C GLY A 207 -6.38 14.87 -19.20
N GLU A 208 -5.52 14.05 -19.79
CA GLU A 208 -5.03 12.81 -19.18
C GLU A 208 -3.58 12.98 -18.71
N PRO A 209 -3.14 12.25 -17.67
CA PRO A 209 -1.72 12.18 -17.36
C PRO A 209 -0.95 11.55 -18.54
N PRO A 210 0.29 11.99 -18.81
CA PRO A 210 1.15 11.42 -19.87
C PRO A 210 1.38 9.91 -19.78
N SER A 211 1.25 9.34 -18.58
CA SER A 211 1.30 7.91 -18.31
C SER A 211 0.41 7.57 -17.11
N ASP A 212 0.03 6.31 -16.96
CA ASP A 212 -0.81 5.86 -15.85
C ASP A 212 -0.24 6.27 -14.48
N ASP A 213 -1.13 6.69 -13.58
CA ASP A 213 -0.79 6.99 -12.19
C ASP A 213 -0.91 5.76 -11.29
N ILE A 214 -1.85 4.84 -11.57
CA ILE A 214 -1.86 3.52 -10.92
C ILE A 214 -0.54 2.82 -11.25
N CYS A 215 0.27 2.62 -10.22
CA CYS A 215 1.65 2.20 -10.44
C CYS A 215 1.75 0.75 -10.92
N TYR A 216 2.90 0.43 -11.53
CA TYR A 216 3.19 -0.91 -12.02
C TYR A 216 2.96 -2.00 -10.95
N ALA A 217 3.33 -1.72 -9.70
CA ALA A 217 3.26 -2.66 -8.60
C ALA A 217 1.81 -3.02 -8.25
N THR A 218 0.94 -2.03 -8.22
CA THR A 218 -0.51 -2.18 -8.02
C THR A 218 -1.10 -3.00 -9.17
N THR A 219 -0.86 -2.58 -10.41
CA THR A 219 -1.39 -3.25 -11.61
C THR A 219 -0.95 -4.71 -11.70
N ASN A 220 0.33 -5.00 -11.46
CA ASN A 220 0.85 -6.35 -11.55
C ASN A 220 0.31 -7.27 -10.44
N ARG A 221 0.19 -6.78 -9.19
CA ARG A 221 -0.38 -7.56 -8.08
C ARG A 221 -1.86 -7.88 -8.33
N GLN A 222 -2.62 -6.91 -8.85
CA GLN A 222 -4.01 -7.15 -9.25
C GLN A 222 -4.12 -8.19 -10.36
N ARG A 223 -3.25 -8.14 -11.38
CA ARG A 223 -3.16 -9.18 -12.43
C ARG A 223 -2.79 -10.55 -11.85
N ALA A 224 -1.85 -10.59 -10.91
CA ALA A 224 -1.41 -11.82 -10.26
C ALA A 224 -2.56 -12.49 -9.49
N VAL A 225 -3.34 -11.71 -8.72
CA VAL A 225 -4.54 -12.20 -8.03
C VAL A 225 -5.59 -12.70 -9.03
N ARG A 226 -5.92 -11.92 -10.07
CA ARG A 226 -6.87 -12.35 -11.11
C ARG A 226 -6.45 -13.65 -11.78
N SER A 227 -5.15 -13.90 -11.89
CA SER A 227 -4.65 -15.13 -12.52
C SER A 227 -4.92 -16.39 -11.70
N ILE A 228 -5.10 -16.30 -10.37
CA ILE A 228 -5.30 -17.47 -9.50
C ILE A 228 -6.69 -17.56 -8.88
N VAL A 229 -7.41 -16.44 -8.79
CA VAL A 229 -8.58 -16.34 -7.91
C VAL A 229 -9.72 -17.29 -8.26
N ASP A 230 -9.98 -17.49 -9.56
CA ASP A 230 -11.04 -18.39 -10.05
C ASP A 230 -10.72 -19.89 -9.78
N GLU A 231 -9.48 -20.22 -9.38
CA GLU A 231 -9.06 -21.58 -8.97
C GLU A 231 -9.02 -21.76 -7.44
N CYS A 232 -9.25 -20.71 -6.66
CA CYS A 232 -9.12 -20.73 -5.21
C CYS A 232 -10.48 -20.92 -4.52
N ASP A 233 -10.52 -21.78 -3.50
CA ASP A 233 -11.67 -21.88 -2.60
C ASP A 233 -11.66 -20.74 -1.56
N VAL A 234 -10.47 -20.26 -1.23
CA VAL A 234 -10.24 -19.11 -0.34
C VAL A 234 -8.96 -18.39 -0.75
N LEU A 235 -8.94 -17.05 -0.67
CA LEU A 235 -7.77 -16.22 -0.88
C LEU A 235 -7.32 -15.55 0.42
N LEU A 236 -6.08 -15.79 0.83
CA LEU A 236 -5.43 -15.04 1.90
C LEU A 236 -4.57 -13.93 1.30
N VAL A 237 -4.86 -12.70 1.67
CA VAL A 237 -4.09 -11.51 1.28
C VAL A 237 -3.30 -11.03 2.47
N ILE A 238 -1.97 -11.04 2.37
CA ILE A 238 -1.10 -10.56 3.45
C ILE A 238 -0.95 -9.03 3.34
N GLY A 239 -1.35 -8.31 4.39
CA GLY A 239 -1.22 -6.87 4.52
C GLY A 239 -2.14 -6.30 5.60
N SER A 240 -1.87 -5.06 6.02
CA SER A 240 -2.63 -4.41 7.09
C SER A 240 -3.91 -3.75 6.60
N GLN A 241 -4.87 -3.57 7.51
CA GLN A 241 -6.20 -3.01 7.24
C GLN A 241 -6.17 -1.62 6.58
N ASN A 242 -5.19 -0.79 6.91
CA ASN A 242 -5.01 0.55 6.34
C ASN A 242 -4.28 0.57 4.98
N SER A 243 -3.93 -0.58 4.39
CA SER A 243 -3.26 -0.64 3.09
C SER A 243 -4.25 -0.68 1.92
N SER A 244 -4.41 0.46 1.24
CA SER A 244 -5.29 0.62 0.06
C SER A 244 -5.02 -0.44 -1.03
N ASN A 245 -3.74 -0.72 -1.33
CA ASN A 245 -3.39 -1.72 -2.34
C ASN A 245 -3.82 -3.13 -1.89
N SER A 246 -3.66 -3.49 -0.61
CA SER A 246 -4.02 -4.82 -0.11
C SER A 246 -5.53 -5.01 -0.08
N GLN A 247 -6.28 -3.99 0.33
CA GLN A 247 -7.74 -3.98 0.25
C GLN A 247 -8.23 -4.14 -1.20
N SER A 248 -7.56 -3.50 -2.16
CA SER A 248 -7.88 -3.67 -3.59
C SER A 248 -7.70 -5.13 -4.06
N LEU A 249 -6.73 -5.88 -3.52
CA LEU A 249 -6.56 -7.30 -3.83
C LEU A 249 -7.69 -8.16 -3.26
N VAL A 250 -8.16 -7.86 -2.04
CA VAL A 250 -9.33 -8.51 -1.43
C VAL A 250 -10.58 -8.24 -2.27
N GLY A 251 -10.79 -6.97 -2.68
CA GLY A 251 -11.94 -6.58 -3.49
C GLY A 251 -12.02 -7.30 -4.83
N ILE A 252 -10.86 -7.66 -5.44
CA ILE A 252 -10.84 -8.47 -6.67
C ILE A 252 -11.46 -9.85 -6.44
N ALA A 253 -11.13 -10.51 -5.33
CA ALA A 253 -11.67 -11.83 -5.02
C ALA A 253 -13.14 -11.80 -4.64
N GLN A 254 -13.56 -10.79 -3.88
CA GLN A 254 -14.97 -10.59 -3.53
C GLN A 254 -15.84 -10.39 -4.78
N ARG A 255 -15.36 -9.68 -5.81
CA ARG A 255 -16.06 -9.53 -7.10
C ARG A 255 -16.11 -10.81 -7.95
N ARG A 256 -15.36 -11.84 -7.57
CA ARG A 256 -15.32 -13.16 -8.20
C ARG A 256 -16.02 -14.22 -7.35
N ASP A 257 -16.74 -13.81 -6.31
CA ASP A 257 -17.41 -14.69 -5.35
C ASP A 257 -16.46 -15.66 -4.63
N THR A 258 -15.16 -15.34 -4.58
CA THR A 258 -14.15 -16.11 -3.82
C THR A 258 -13.99 -15.50 -2.43
N PRO A 259 -14.20 -16.27 -1.34
CA PRO A 259 -13.91 -15.83 0.02
C PRO A 259 -12.48 -15.30 0.13
N ALA A 260 -12.31 -14.11 0.67
CA ALA A 260 -11.00 -13.47 0.79
C ALA A 260 -10.81 -12.77 2.13
N TYR A 261 -9.65 -12.98 2.74
CA TYR A 261 -9.33 -12.47 4.07
C TYR A 261 -8.01 -11.71 4.04
N LEU A 262 -8.03 -10.52 4.63
CA LEU A 262 -6.85 -9.70 4.84
C LEU A 262 -6.24 -10.07 6.20
N ILE A 263 -4.97 -10.48 6.20
CA ILE A 263 -4.23 -10.91 7.39
C ILE A 263 -2.89 -10.18 7.50
N ASP A 264 -2.49 -9.77 8.69
CA ASP A 264 -1.16 -9.21 8.94
C ASP A 264 -0.10 -10.32 9.02
N GLY A 265 -0.48 -11.51 9.49
CA GLY A 265 0.41 -12.67 9.58
C GLY A 265 -0.29 -13.99 9.87
N PRO A 266 0.48 -15.05 10.20
CA PRO A 266 -0.03 -16.39 10.48
C PRO A 266 -1.08 -16.45 11.60
N ASP A 267 -0.91 -15.62 12.63
CA ASP A 267 -1.75 -15.65 13.84
C ASP A 267 -3.19 -15.18 13.57
N ASP A 268 -3.44 -14.50 12.43
CA ASP A 268 -4.77 -14.04 12.03
C ASP A 268 -5.55 -15.09 11.24
N ILE A 269 -4.92 -16.22 10.89
CA ILE A 269 -5.58 -17.28 10.11
C ILE A 269 -6.62 -17.98 10.98
N ASN A 270 -7.91 -17.75 10.68
CA ASN A 270 -8.97 -18.52 11.30
C ASN A 270 -9.08 -19.91 10.62
N PRO A 271 -8.94 -21.02 11.36
CA PRO A 271 -9.07 -22.37 10.81
C PRO A 271 -10.39 -22.64 10.10
N ASP A 272 -11.48 -21.99 10.51
CA ASP A 272 -12.81 -22.17 9.91
C ASP A 272 -12.81 -21.76 8.43
N TRP A 273 -12.01 -20.76 8.03
CA TRP A 273 -11.88 -20.33 6.64
C TRP A 273 -11.27 -21.41 5.74
N LEU A 274 -10.55 -22.37 6.32
CA LEU A 274 -9.84 -23.43 5.61
C LEU A 274 -10.63 -24.74 5.56
N THR A 275 -11.77 -24.80 6.24
CA THR A 275 -12.63 -25.98 6.31
C THR A 275 -13.25 -26.25 4.94
N GLY A 276 -13.04 -27.46 4.42
CA GLY A 276 -13.50 -27.85 3.08
C GLY A 276 -12.69 -27.29 1.91
N ALA A 277 -11.81 -26.30 2.13
CA ALA A 277 -10.96 -25.74 1.09
C ALA A 277 -9.90 -26.76 0.61
N THR A 278 -9.84 -26.98 -0.71
CA THR A 278 -8.85 -27.80 -1.39
C THR A 278 -7.73 -26.95 -1.99
N THR A 279 -8.04 -25.73 -2.45
CA THR A 279 -7.07 -24.78 -3.02
C THR A 279 -7.12 -23.46 -2.29
N ILE A 280 -6.00 -23.08 -1.68
CA ILE A 280 -5.81 -21.82 -0.95
C ILE A 280 -4.94 -20.90 -1.80
N GLY A 281 -5.48 -19.76 -2.21
CA GLY A 281 -4.71 -18.69 -2.82
C GLY A 281 -3.96 -17.91 -1.75
N VAL A 282 -2.70 -17.57 -2.00
CA VAL A 282 -1.94 -16.66 -1.13
C VAL A 282 -1.28 -15.58 -1.98
N THR A 283 -1.46 -14.34 -1.56
CA THR A 283 -0.80 -13.16 -2.12
C THR A 283 -0.37 -12.21 -1.01
N ALA A 284 0.33 -11.15 -1.36
CA ALA A 284 0.75 -10.13 -0.42
C ALA A 284 0.73 -8.76 -1.07
N GLY A 285 0.20 -7.77 -0.37
CA GLY A 285 0.20 -6.38 -0.81
C GLY A 285 1.61 -5.80 -0.91
N ALA A 286 1.73 -4.65 -1.57
CA ALA A 286 3.00 -3.98 -1.82
C ALA A 286 3.80 -3.58 -0.56
N SER A 287 3.15 -3.52 0.61
CA SER A 287 3.77 -3.16 1.90
C SER A 287 4.07 -4.36 2.80
N ALA A 288 3.77 -5.59 2.37
CA ALA A 288 4.00 -6.79 3.17
C ALA A 288 5.45 -7.30 3.05
N PRO A 289 6.14 -7.64 4.16
CA PRO A 289 7.49 -8.18 4.13
C PRO A 289 7.59 -9.48 3.30
N PRO A 290 8.62 -9.66 2.44
CA PRO A 290 8.76 -10.86 1.61
C PRO A 290 8.78 -12.17 2.41
N GLY A 291 9.36 -12.16 3.62
CA GLY A 291 9.40 -13.33 4.51
C GLY A 291 8.03 -13.73 5.07
N MET A 292 7.05 -12.82 5.11
CA MET A 292 5.73 -13.09 5.71
C MET A 292 4.95 -14.14 4.93
N VAL A 293 5.12 -14.18 3.60
CA VAL A 293 4.49 -15.21 2.75
C VAL A 293 4.95 -16.61 3.16
N ALA A 294 6.25 -16.79 3.42
CA ALA A 294 6.79 -18.08 3.82
C ALA A 294 6.21 -18.50 5.19
N LEU A 295 6.14 -17.57 6.15
CA LEU A 295 5.55 -17.84 7.47
C LEU A 295 4.07 -18.26 7.37
N VAL A 296 3.29 -17.61 6.52
CA VAL A 296 1.88 -17.97 6.28
C VAL A 296 1.78 -19.35 5.62
N VAL A 297 2.60 -19.64 4.61
CA VAL A 297 2.62 -20.96 3.96
C VAL A 297 3.04 -22.06 4.95
N ASP A 298 3.99 -21.78 5.82
CA ASP A 298 4.44 -22.72 6.84
C ASP A 298 3.34 -22.99 7.87
N ALA A 299 2.61 -21.96 8.30
CA ALA A 299 1.47 -22.11 9.21
C ALA A 299 0.33 -22.93 8.59
N LEU A 300 0.08 -22.77 7.28
CA LEU A 300 -0.91 -23.59 6.57
C LEU A 300 -0.58 -25.10 6.61
N ARG A 301 0.69 -25.50 6.80
CA ARG A 301 1.06 -26.92 6.93
C ARG A 301 0.52 -27.59 8.19
N ALA A 302 0.15 -26.80 9.20
CA ALA A 302 -0.54 -27.32 10.38
C ALA A 302 -1.94 -27.88 10.04
N HIS A 303 -2.49 -27.54 8.87
CA HIS A 303 -3.83 -27.95 8.42
C HIS A 303 -3.82 -29.10 7.39
N GLY A 304 -2.67 -29.76 7.21
CA GLY A 304 -2.51 -30.94 6.35
C GLY A 304 -1.33 -30.83 5.37
N PRO A 305 -1.03 -31.91 4.61
CA PRO A 305 -0.02 -31.89 3.57
C PRO A 305 -0.32 -30.82 2.51
N LEU A 306 0.71 -30.08 2.08
CA LEU A 306 0.57 -28.99 1.11
C LEU A 306 1.40 -29.22 -0.16
N ILE A 307 0.79 -29.01 -1.32
CA ILE A 307 1.49 -28.77 -2.58
C ILE A 307 1.50 -27.27 -2.85
N VAL A 308 2.68 -26.66 -2.86
CA VAL A 308 2.84 -25.23 -3.17
C VAL A 308 3.21 -25.06 -4.63
N SER A 309 2.48 -24.20 -5.33
CA SER A 309 2.78 -23.82 -6.71
C SER A 309 2.64 -22.31 -6.88
N GLU A 310 3.47 -21.72 -7.74
CA GLU A 310 3.46 -20.28 -8.02
C GLU A 310 2.95 -20.00 -9.42
N ARG A 311 2.13 -18.94 -9.54
CA ARG A 311 1.70 -18.39 -10.83
C ARG A 311 2.26 -16.98 -11.00
N SER A 312 3.21 -16.85 -11.92
CA SER A 312 3.83 -15.58 -12.27
C SER A 312 3.23 -14.99 -13.55
N VAL A 313 2.82 -13.72 -13.48
CA VAL A 313 2.26 -12.97 -14.62
C VAL A 313 3.17 -11.82 -15.09
N ALA A 314 4.20 -11.48 -14.31
CA ALA A 314 5.12 -10.40 -14.61
C ALA A 314 6.43 -10.53 -13.83
N THR A 315 7.50 -9.95 -14.37
CA THR A 315 8.79 -9.77 -13.68
C THR A 315 8.98 -8.30 -13.37
N GLU A 316 9.15 -7.94 -12.09
CA GLU A 316 9.41 -6.56 -11.66
C GLU A 316 10.91 -6.31 -11.56
N THR A 317 11.44 -5.34 -12.32
CA THR A 317 12.88 -5.00 -12.34
C THR A 317 13.19 -3.58 -11.85
N ALA A 318 12.14 -2.81 -11.53
CA ALA A 318 12.29 -1.43 -11.09
C ALA A 318 13.11 -1.35 -9.79
N ARG A 319 13.98 -0.34 -9.71
CA ARG A 319 14.74 0.02 -8.51
C ARG A 319 14.76 1.53 -8.37
N PHE A 320 14.58 2.03 -7.17
CA PHE A 320 14.63 3.46 -6.90
C PHE A 320 15.81 3.79 -5.99
N ILE A 321 16.52 4.85 -6.34
CA ILE A 321 17.71 5.28 -5.61
C ILE A 321 17.27 5.96 -4.31
N LEU A 322 17.97 5.67 -3.21
CA LEU A 322 17.77 6.31 -1.92
C LEU A 322 17.88 7.84 -1.99
N PRO A 323 17.29 8.61 -1.05
CA PRO A 323 17.54 10.04 -0.92
C PRO A 323 19.03 10.36 -0.81
N GLN A 324 19.47 11.49 -1.38
CA GLN A 324 20.90 11.86 -1.43
C GLN A 324 21.54 11.91 -0.04
N GLN A 325 20.78 12.37 0.95
CA GLN A 325 21.20 12.54 2.35
C GLN A 325 21.65 11.23 3.02
N VAL A 326 21.21 10.07 2.50
CA VAL A 326 21.47 8.75 3.11
C VAL A 326 22.20 7.80 2.17
N ARG A 327 22.70 8.28 1.02
CA ARG A 327 23.54 7.47 0.13
C ARG A 327 24.93 7.32 0.77
N THR A 328 25.43 6.09 0.80
CA THR A 328 26.86 5.86 1.09
C THR A 328 27.70 6.53 -0.01
N PRO A 329 28.81 7.21 0.33
CA PRO A 329 29.75 7.74 -0.65
C PRO A 329 30.28 6.67 -1.63
#